data_AF-X0B767-F1
#
_entry.id   AF-X0B767-F1
#
_cell.length_a   1.000
_cell.length_b   1.000
_cell.length_c   1.000
_cell.angle_alpha   90.00
_cell.angle_beta   90.00
_cell.angle_gamma   90.00
#
_symmetry.space_group_name_H-M   'P 1'
#
loop_
_entity.id
_entity.type
_entity.pdbx_description
1 polymer ?
#
loop_
_entity_poly.entity_id
_entity_poly.type
_entity_poly.pdbx_seq_one_letter_code
_entity_poly.pdbx_strand_id
1 'polypeptide(L)'
;MVDFCVIYKPERGSPVERAIEEICQTRPAQSINHTDLGDLCKRPIALSIETKRPNIDRDNATLQMGTWQSAQWRSLQHKRSPSFRPIDFLPGIIVQGHDWQFVASILDENDKPVLLKGVQLGGTDSELRIYSLILGLRRLKRWIMEDY
;
A
#
# COMPACT_ATOMS: atom_id res chain seq x y z
N MET A 1 -6.93 3.06 8.24
CA MET A 1 -7.87 3.77 7.34
C MET A 1 -7.06 4.30 6.18
N VAL A 2 -7.59 4.21 4.96
CA VAL A 2 -7.00 4.72 3.71
C VAL A 2 -8.15 5.32 2.88
N ASP A 3 -7.88 6.27 1.98
CA ASP A 3 -8.94 6.82 1.12
C ASP A 3 -9.41 5.77 0.10
N PHE A 4 -8.46 5.26 -0.69
CA PHE A 4 -8.67 4.15 -1.60
C PHE A 4 -7.53 3.15 -1.50
N CYS A 5 -7.78 1.91 -1.91
CA CYS A 5 -6.75 0.90 -1.99
C CYS A 5 -6.99 -0.11 -3.10
N VAL A 6 -5.90 -0.74 -3.54
CA VAL A 6 -5.96 -2.02 -4.25
C VAL A 6 -5.62 -3.11 -3.26
N ILE A 7 -6.45 -4.14 -3.23
CA ILE A 7 -6.31 -5.27 -2.34
C ILE A 7 -5.84 -6.50 -3.10
N TYR A 8 -5.06 -7.34 -2.42
CA TYR A 8 -4.87 -8.72 -2.82
C TYR A 8 -6.05 -9.54 -2.28
N LYS A 9 -6.75 -10.25 -3.19
CA LYS A 9 -7.84 -11.15 -2.81
C LYS A 9 -7.36 -12.59 -3.02
N PRO A 10 -7.10 -13.35 -1.95
CA PRO A 10 -6.72 -14.75 -2.10
C PRO A 10 -7.85 -15.55 -2.75
N GLU A 11 -7.49 -16.58 -3.50
CA GLU A 11 -8.46 -17.53 -4.02
C GLU A 11 -9.14 -18.28 -2.87
N ARG A 12 -10.44 -18.53 -3.01
CA ARG A 12 -11.24 -19.18 -1.96
C ARG A 12 -10.75 -20.61 -1.73
N GLY A 13 -10.49 -20.96 -0.48
CA GLY A 13 -9.96 -22.25 -0.04
C GLY A 13 -8.45 -22.42 -0.29
N SER A 14 -7.77 -21.40 -0.82
CA SER A 14 -6.33 -21.47 -1.07
C SER A 14 -5.53 -21.58 0.24
N PRO A 15 -4.29 -22.12 0.19
CA PRO A 15 -3.38 -22.06 1.32
C PRO A 15 -3.14 -20.63 1.82
N VAL A 16 -3.15 -19.64 0.92
CA VAL A 16 -2.94 -18.22 1.25
C VAL A 16 -4.12 -17.67 2.06
N GLU A 17 -5.37 -17.96 1.67
CA GLU A 17 -6.55 -17.54 2.44
C GLU A 17 -6.48 -18.09 3.87
N ARG A 18 -6.19 -19.38 4.03
CA ARG A 18 -6.07 -20.02 5.35
C ARG A 18 -4.94 -19.42 6.19
N ALA A 19 -3.78 -19.18 5.60
CA ALA A 19 -2.65 -18.56 6.29
C ALA A 19 -3.00 -17.14 6.79
N ILE A 20 -3.76 -16.36 6.00
CA ILE A 20 -4.27 -15.06 6.42
C ILE A 20 -5.26 -15.21 7.59
N GLU A 21 -6.17 -16.17 7.53
CA GLU A 21 -7.12 -16.40 8.63
C GLU A 21 -6.42 -16.81 9.92
N GLU A 22 -5.45 -17.72 9.85
CA GLU A 22 -4.66 -18.17 11.00
C GLU A 22 -3.86 -17.03 11.62
N ILE A 23 -3.13 -16.24 10.83
CA ILE A 23 -2.32 -15.14 11.38
C ILE A 23 -3.21 -14.06 12.01
N CYS A 24 -4.38 -13.77 11.40
CA CYS A 24 -5.34 -12.80 11.92
C CYS A 24 -5.86 -13.19 13.30
N GLN A 25 -6.02 -14.47 13.64
CA GLN A 25 -6.50 -14.89 14.97
C GLN A 25 -5.63 -14.36 16.12
N THR A 26 -4.34 -14.10 15.85
CA THR A 26 -3.38 -13.65 16.86
C THR A 26 -3.01 -12.17 16.76
N ARG A 27 -3.63 -11.45 15.81
CA ARG A 27 -3.40 -10.03 15.55
C ARG A 27 -4.45 -9.15 16.23
N PRO A 28 -4.08 -7.92 16.61
CA PRO A 28 -5.06 -6.92 17.05
C PRO A 28 -6.20 -6.77 16.03
N ALA A 29 -7.43 -6.66 16.54
CA ALA A 29 -8.66 -6.52 15.74
C ALA A 29 -8.87 -7.60 14.65
N GLN A 30 -8.17 -8.73 14.75
CA GLN A 30 -8.24 -9.84 13.80
C GLN A 30 -8.00 -9.43 12.34
N SER A 31 -7.12 -8.44 12.13
CA SER A 31 -6.86 -7.87 10.81
C SER A 31 -5.43 -8.14 10.33
N ILE A 32 -5.31 -8.45 9.04
CA ILE A 32 -4.04 -8.54 8.33
C ILE A 32 -3.47 -7.15 8.04
N ASN A 33 -4.34 -6.15 7.98
CA ASN A 33 -4.01 -4.76 7.68
C ASN A 33 -3.85 -3.93 8.97
N HIS A 34 -3.62 -2.63 8.79
CA HIS A 34 -3.62 -1.64 9.87
C HIS A 34 -5.03 -1.07 10.16
N THR A 35 -6.09 -1.72 9.68
CA THR A 35 -7.48 -1.29 9.79
C THR A 35 -8.39 -2.52 9.91
N ASP A 36 -9.46 -2.40 10.67
CA ASP A 36 -10.45 -3.47 10.96
C ASP A 36 -11.78 -3.26 10.20
N LEU A 37 -11.69 -2.59 9.05
CA LEU A 37 -12.87 -2.21 8.27
C LEU A 37 -13.36 -3.39 7.41
N GLY A 38 -14.27 -4.18 7.98
CA GLY A 38 -15.05 -5.21 7.26
C GLY A 38 -14.17 -6.18 6.47
N ASP A 39 -14.41 -6.26 5.15
CA ASP A 39 -13.69 -7.15 4.24
C ASP A 39 -12.16 -6.92 4.21
N LEU A 40 -11.69 -5.73 4.61
CA LEU A 40 -10.25 -5.44 4.65
C LEU A 40 -9.53 -6.21 5.77
N CYS A 41 -10.23 -6.77 6.77
CA CYS A 41 -9.55 -7.54 7.81
C CYS A 41 -8.78 -8.75 7.29
N LYS A 42 -9.22 -9.32 6.16
CA LYS A 42 -8.63 -10.55 5.59
C LYS A 42 -8.13 -10.37 4.15
N ARG A 43 -8.09 -9.14 3.64
CA ARG A 43 -7.66 -8.83 2.27
C ARG A 43 -6.50 -7.83 2.31
N PRO A 44 -5.24 -8.28 2.17
CA PRO A 44 -4.08 -7.41 2.28
C PRO A 44 -4.16 -6.20 1.35
N ILE A 45 -3.85 -5.01 1.88
CA ILE A 45 -3.73 -3.79 1.08
C ILE A 45 -2.41 -3.83 0.32
N ALA A 46 -2.49 -4.04 -0.99
CA ALA A 46 -1.32 -4.11 -1.87
C ALA A 46 -0.88 -2.74 -2.37
N LEU A 47 -1.78 -1.76 -2.44
CA LEU A 47 -1.50 -0.37 -2.80
C LEU A 47 -2.42 0.56 -2.04
N SER A 48 -1.86 1.56 -1.35
CA SER A 48 -2.64 2.65 -0.74
C SER A 48 -2.73 3.84 -1.69
N ILE A 49 -3.86 4.53 -1.72
CA ILE A 49 -4.07 5.71 -2.55
C ILE A 49 -4.63 6.82 -1.66
N GLU A 50 -3.92 7.94 -1.58
CA GLU A 50 -4.34 9.17 -0.90
C GLU A 50 -4.84 10.17 -1.93
N THR A 51 -5.94 10.85 -1.63
CA THR A 51 -6.53 11.85 -2.52
C THR A 51 -6.62 13.21 -1.84
N LYS A 52 -6.11 14.24 -2.52
CA LYS A 52 -6.25 15.63 -2.07
C LYS A 52 -6.99 16.50 -3.06
N ARG A 53 -7.74 17.45 -2.52
CA ARG A 53 -8.29 18.54 -3.31
C ARG A 53 -7.15 19.35 -3.93
N PRO A 54 -7.36 19.95 -5.10
CA PRO A 54 -6.42 20.93 -5.66
C PRO A 54 -6.10 22.02 -4.63
N ASN A 55 -4.86 22.51 -4.63
CA ASN A 55 -4.38 23.60 -3.77
C ASN A 55 -4.30 23.30 -2.26
N ILE A 56 -4.51 22.06 -1.82
CA ILE A 56 -4.14 21.63 -0.46
C ILE A 56 -2.64 21.34 -0.40
N ASP A 57 -2.00 21.62 0.73
CA ASP A 57 -0.59 21.30 0.93
C ASP A 57 -0.31 19.78 0.76
N ARG A 58 0.67 19.47 -0.10
CA ARG A 58 1.09 18.10 -0.46
C ARG A 58 1.86 17.43 0.68
N ASP A 59 2.46 18.20 1.58
CA ASP A 59 3.18 17.64 2.73
C ASP A 59 2.22 16.88 3.66
N ASN A 60 0.96 17.35 3.78
CA ASN A 60 -0.07 16.63 4.52
C ASN A 60 -0.41 15.27 3.90
N ALA A 61 -0.47 15.17 2.57
CA ALA A 61 -0.74 13.91 1.88
C ALA A 61 0.41 12.91 2.08
N THR A 62 1.65 13.40 2.01
CA THR A 62 2.86 12.60 2.25
C THR A 62 2.90 12.09 3.69
N LEU A 63 2.58 12.94 4.66
CA LEU A 63 2.51 12.58 6.08
C LEU A 63 1.41 11.53 6.34
N GLN A 64 0.24 11.69 5.74
CA GLN A 64 -0.85 10.71 5.87
C GLN A 64 -0.47 9.36 5.27
N MET A 65 0.10 9.34 4.05
CA MET A 65 0.61 8.12 3.44
C MET A 65 1.67 7.45 4.33
N GLY A 66 2.64 8.22 4.84
CA GLY A 66 3.65 7.71 5.75
C GLY A 66 3.06 7.12 7.03
N THR A 67 2.00 7.73 7.57
CA THR A 67 1.29 7.22 8.75
C THR A 67 0.64 5.87 8.46
N TRP A 68 -0.09 5.75 7.33
CA TRP A 68 -0.75 4.51 6.94
C TRP A 68 0.24 3.38 6.68
N GLN A 69 1.29 3.66 5.91
CA GLN A 69 2.30 2.65 5.60
C GLN A 69 3.12 2.25 6.84
N SER A 70 3.43 3.19 7.74
CA SER A 70 4.07 2.87 9.01
C SER A 70 3.20 1.94 9.87
N ALA A 71 1.89 2.19 9.91
CA ALA A 71 0.96 1.32 10.62
C ALA A 71 0.86 -0.07 9.95
N GLN A 72 0.89 -0.13 8.62
CA GLN A 72 0.91 -1.38 7.87
C GLN A 72 2.19 -2.18 8.12
N TRP A 73 3.36 -1.54 8.11
CA TRP A 73 4.63 -2.18 8.47
C TRP A 73 4.61 -2.77 9.87
N ARG A 74 4.10 -2.04 10.87
CA ARG A 74 3.94 -2.56 12.24
C ARG A 74 3.03 -3.80 12.28
N SER A 75 1.94 -3.79 11.50
CA SER A 75 1.06 -4.95 11.38
C SER A 75 1.79 -6.15 10.74
N LEU A 76 2.57 -5.93 9.67
CA LEU A 76 3.37 -6.96 9.00
C LEU A 76 4.49 -7.51 9.90
N GLN A 77 5.09 -6.68 10.74
CA GLN A 77 6.13 -7.06 11.70
C GLN A 77 5.55 -7.77 12.95
N HIS A 78 4.23 -7.77 13.16
CA HIS A 78 3.61 -8.40 14.32
C HIS A 78 3.87 -9.91 14.37
N LYS A 79 4.58 -10.35 15.41
CA LYS A 79 4.99 -11.75 15.62
C LYS A 79 5.69 -12.36 14.39
N ARG A 80 6.48 -11.55 13.69
CA ARG A 80 7.19 -11.96 12.47
C ARG A 80 8.07 -13.18 12.74
N SER A 81 7.90 -14.21 11.90
CA SER A 81 8.78 -15.38 11.90
C SER A 81 10.16 -15.02 11.30
N PRO A 82 11.27 -15.56 11.82
CA PRO A 82 12.60 -15.39 11.23
C PRO A 82 12.70 -15.87 9.78
N SER A 83 11.85 -16.80 9.37
CA SER A 83 11.78 -17.33 8.00
C SER A 83 11.01 -16.46 7.01
N PHE A 84 10.38 -15.37 7.47
CA PHE A 84 9.56 -14.51 6.64
C PHE A 84 10.44 -13.57 5.80
N ARG A 85 10.45 -13.76 4.47
CA ARG A 85 10.97 -12.75 3.56
C ARG A 85 10.01 -11.55 3.58
N PRO A 86 10.51 -10.36 3.95
CA PRO A 86 9.66 -9.17 3.91
C PRO A 86 9.33 -8.83 2.47
N ILE A 87 8.20 -8.18 2.28
CA ILE A 87 8.00 -7.41 1.05
C ILE A 87 9.07 -6.31 0.98
N ASP A 88 9.59 -6.04 -0.21
CA ASP A 88 10.70 -5.09 -0.35
C ASP A 88 10.25 -3.64 -0.05
N PHE A 89 9.01 -3.31 -0.40
CA PHE A 89 8.42 -2.00 -0.17
C PHE A 89 6.89 -2.05 -0.09
N LEU A 90 6.29 -1.04 0.52
CA LEU A 90 4.85 -0.76 0.42
C LEU A 90 4.61 0.39 -0.55
N PRO A 91 3.88 0.18 -1.66
CA PRO A 91 3.58 1.24 -2.60
C PRO A 91 2.42 2.13 -2.13
N GLY A 92 2.47 3.37 -2.59
CA GLY A 92 1.40 4.34 -2.45
C GLY A 92 1.27 5.21 -3.70
N ILE A 93 0.07 5.75 -3.93
CA ILE A 93 -0.15 6.81 -4.91
C ILE A 93 -0.77 8.01 -4.19
N ILE A 94 -0.24 9.20 -4.45
CA ILE A 94 -0.85 10.46 -4.05
C ILE A 94 -1.46 11.09 -5.29
N VAL A 95 -2.78 11.32 -5.25
CA VAL A 95 -3.53 11.98 -6.32
C VAL A 95 -3.94 13.37 -5.86
N GLN A 96 -3.53 14.38 -6.62
CA GLN A 96 -3.87 15.76 -6.33
C GLN A 96 -4.24 16.50 -7.62
N GLY A 97 -5.54 16.70 -7.85
CA GLY A 97 -6.02 17.24 -9.12
C GLY A 97 -5.56 16.37 -10.29
N HIS A 98 -4.79 16.95 -11.21
CA HIS A 98 -4.22 16.24 -12.36
C HIS A 98 -2.90 15.53 -12.07
N ASP A 99 -2.28 15.76 -10.91
CA ASP A 99 -0.98 15.19 -10.57
C ASP A 99 -1.13 13.83 -9.87
N TRP A 100 -0.41 12.84 -10.37
CA TRP A 100 -0.33 11.50 -9.79
C TRP A 100 1.13 11.19 -9.49
N GLN A 101 1.43 10.98 -8.21
CA GLN A 101 2.77 10.63 -7.74
C GLN A 101 2.80 9.24 -7.14
N PHE A 102 3.84 8.50 -7.49
CA PHE A 102 4.17 7.24 -6.83
C PHE A 102 5.05 7.53 -5.62
N VAL A 103 4.73 6.89 -4.51
CA VAL A 103 5.52 6.90 -3.28
C VAL A 103 5.69 5.46 -2.81
N ALA A 104 6.75 5.19 -2.07
CA ALA A 104 6.98 3.88 -1.49
C ALA A 104 7.63 4.05 -0.13
N SER A 105 7.34 3.14 0.80
CA SER A 105 8.11 3.03 2.03
C SER A 105 8.83 1.69 2.10
N ILE A 106 9.95 1.69 2.77
CA ILE A 106 10.80 0.53 3.05
C ILE A 106 11.06 0.46 4.55
N LEU A 107 11.65 -0.66 4.99
CA LEU A 107 12.29 -0.74 6.30
C LEU A 107 13.75 -0.31 6.16
N ASP A 108 14.22 0.54 7.07
CA ASP A 108 15.64 0.88 7.18
C ASP A 108 16.44 -0.25 7.86
N GLU A 109 17.74 -0.02 8.05
CA GLU A 109 18.67 -0.95 8.72
C GLU A 109 18.30 -1.28 10.17
N ASN A 110 17.39 -0.53 10.79
CA ASN A 110 16.89 -0.71 12.14
C ASN A 110 15.44 -1.19 12.18
N ASP A 111 14.92 -1.76 11.07
CA ASP A 111 13.54 -2.19 10.91
C ASP A 111 12.49 -1.07 11.10
N LYS A 112 12.88 0.19 10.89
CA LYS A 112 11.97 1.33 10.98
C LYS A 112 11.40 1.68 9.61
N PRO A 113 10.08 1.90 9.51
CA PRO A 113 9.46 2.39 8.29
C PRO A 113 9.98 3.77 7.88
N VAL A 114 10.43 3.90 6.64
CA VAL A 114 10.84 5.16 6.03
C VAL A 114 10.12 5.34 4.70
N LEU A 115 9.42 6.47 4.56
CA LEU A 115 8.79 6.85 3.29
C LEU A 115 9.84 7.51 2.38
N LEU A 116 10.02 6.95 1.20
CA LEU A 116 10.93 7.46 0.18
C LEU A 116 10.34 8.69 -0.51
N LYS A 117 11.21 9.51 -1.09
CA LYS A 117 10.79 10.67 -1.89
C LYS A 117 9.93 10.21 -3.07
N GLY A 118 8.76 10.81 -3.20
CA GLY A 118 7.84 10.52 -4.30
C GLY A 118 8.40 10.89 -5.67
N VAL A 119 7.97 10.12 -6.68
CA VAL A 119 8.30 10.35 -8.09
C VAL A 119 7.03 10.56 -8.90
N GLN A 120 7.14 11.32 -9.99
CA GLN A 120 5.99 11.55 -10.85
C GLN A 120 5.59 10.25 -11.57
N LEU A 121 4.36 9.79 -11.33
CA LEU A 121 3.82 8.61 -12.02
C LEU A 121 3.16 9.00 -13.35
N GLY A 122 2.48 10.15 -13.37
CA GLY A 122 1.84 10.69 -14.56
C GLY A 122 0.85 11.80 -14.24
N GLY A 123 -0.16 11.98 -15.08
CA GLY A 123 -1.21 12.96 -14.85
C GLY A 123 -2.32 12.92 -15.88
N THR A 124 -3.34 13.76 -15.68
CA THR A 124 -4.55 13.78 -16.53
C THR A 124 -4.75 15.11 -17.27
N ASP A 125 -3.77 16.00 -17.23
CA ASP A 125 -3.73 17.32 -17.87
C ASP A 125 -3.14 17.31 -19.28
N SER A 126 -2.55 16.19 -19.73
CA SER A 126 -2.11 16.02 -21.12
C SER A 126 -2.11 14.55 -21.54
N GLU A 127 -2.21 14.30 -22.85
CA GLU A 127 -2.21 12.95 -23.42
C GLU A 127 -0.94 12.17 -23.03
N LEU A 128 0.23 12.80 -23.15
CA LEU A 128 1.50 12.18 -22.79
C LEU A 128 1.54 11.76 -21.31
N ARG A 129 1.05 12.63 -20.42
CA ARG A 129 0.99 12.33 -18.98
C ARG A 129 -0.02 11.24 -18.66
N ILE A 130 -1.12 11.14 -19.43
CA ILE A 130 -2.10 10.04 -19.33
C ILE A 130 -1.44 8.72 -19.75
N TYR A 131 -0.70 8.70 -20.86
CA TYR A 131 0.01 7.50 -21.29
C TYR A 131 1.03 7.03 -20.24
N SER A 132 1.83 7.94 -19.69
CA SER A 132 2.76 7.62 -18.59
C SER A 132 2.04 7.06 -17.36
N LEU A 133 0.91 7.67 -16.97
CA LEU A 133 0.10 7.20 -15.86
C LEU A 133 -0.42 5.77 -16.10
N ILE A 134 -0.97 5.49 -17.29
CA ILE A 134 -1.48 4.16 -17.64
C ILE A 134 -0.36 3.11 -17.61
N LEU A 135 0.82 3.43 -18.14
CA LEU A 135 1.97 2.52 -18.12
C LEU A 135 2.45 2.25 -16.70
N GLY A 136 2.53 3.28 -15.86
CA GLY A 136 2.89 3.17 -14.45
C GLY A 136 1.90 2.29 -13.66
N LEU A 137 0.60 2.53 -13.83
CA LEU A 137 -0.45 1.72 -13.19
C LEU A 137 -0.42 0.26 -13.66
N ARG A 138 -0.15 0.01 -14.96
CA ARG A 138 0.03 -1.35 -15.48
C ARG A 138 1.26 -2.05 -14.89
N ARG A 139 2.36 -1.31 -14.70
CA ARG A 139 3.57 -1.86 -14.06
C ARG A 139 3.32 -2.20 -12.60
N LEU A 140 2.61 -1.35 -11.86
CA LEU A 140 2.20 -1.61 -10.47
C LEU A 140 1.26 -2.80 -10.38
N LYS A 141 0.25 -2.88 -11.25
CA LYS A 141 -0.63 -4.06 -11.31
C LYS A 141 0.17 -5.34 -11.51
N ARG A 142 1.13 -5.35 -12.44
CA ARG A 142 1.98 -6.52 -12.69
C ARG A 142 2.73 -6.93 -11.43
N TRP A 143 3.38 -5.98 -10.77
CA TRP A 143 4.10 -6.23 -9.52
C TRP A 143 3.17 -6.79 -8.41
N ILE A 144 1.95 -6.24 -8.25
CA ILE A 144 0.97 -6.77 -7.29
C ILE A 144 0.57 -8.22 -7.59
N MET A 145 0.59 -8.63 -8.85
CA MET A 145 0.19 -9.99 -9.26
C MET A 145 1.34 -10.99 -9.20
N GLU A 146 2.57 -10.54 -9.43
CA GLU A 146 3.74 -11.41 -9.62
C GLU A 146 4.67 -11.44 -8.39
N ASP A 147 4.75 -10.35 -7.64
CA ASP A 147 5.78 -10.14 -6.60
C ASP A 147 5.21 -9.89 -5.19
N TYR A 148 3.99 -9.36 -5.06
CA TYR A 148 3.33 -9.04 -3.77
C TYR A 148 2.74 -10.29 -3.09
#